data_AF-A0A7X9KLR7-F1
#
_entry.id   AF-A0A7X9KLR7-F1
#
_cell.length_a   1.000
_cell.length_b   1.000
_cell.length_c   1.000
_cell.angle_alpha   90.00
_cell.angle_beta   90.00
_cell.angle_gamma   90.00
#
_symmetry.space_group_name_H-M   'P 1'
#
loop_
_entity.id
_entity.type
_entity.pdbx_description
1 polymer ?
#
loop_
_entity_poly.entity_id
_entity_poly.type
_entity_poly.pdbx_seq_one_letter_code
_entity_poly.pdbx_strand_id
1 'polypeptide(L)'
;MRFSKSALEFVGLEPAYVRSVLAGLREGLKQGHRISWSPVVGLATWVVNQPVGQLERDWIHDDRDPGWDWTWTEIGRLLDEGLTDRTNRIPRSMVGQVRFLALRLIDHSDPTPESEAQYGGSNMEPHTLSINTTRGTAAHTLVRLAWWEQQVLGRKRLSIDVQAAIERLATPSEEQSLAVHSVFGMWFGTLTWLDPDWAASLIDRIFPPDPESEAFWWAAWSSFIVFDRPSLAAHGLLRDQYFAAIERLGSPKEPLYFRAGRTHSEALASHIVTYTAWGTEEGPTNGLLTRLFDGPESGRLEYIRQVGRLLTEHGEQVSQSSVEAFRRLWEMRRSVFEKTAGDDMRAEVAQFSWWCGATVLDTGWWVSQLQWVVKNVDHLDASFVVLEALPEAARVKPLAAVLILDAISRMRADPWAIPGHPQVVEEVLTIAVAAGGDAGREAVRLIHDLGAREVADFSRLLP
;
A
#
# COMPACT_ATOMS: atom_id res chain seq x y z
N MET A 1 9.43 12.71 -31.12
CA MET A 1 8.02 12.60 -31.58
C MET A 1 7.69 13.77 -32.50
N ARG A 2 7.00 13.55 -33.63
CA ARG A 2 6.67 14.59 -34.63
C ARG A 2 5.89 15.76 -34.02
N PHE A 3 4.78 15.47 -33.34
CA PHE A 3 3.89 16.51 -32.78
C PHE A 3 4.54 17.35 -31.67
N SER A 4 5.55 16.85 -30.95
CA SER A 4 6.27 17.66 -29.96
C SER A 4 7.05 18.83 -30.57
N LYS A 5 7.52 18.71 -31.82
CA LYS A 5 8.25 19.79 -32.51
C LYS A 5 7.31 20.88 -33.01
N SER A 6 6.11 20.48 -33.41
CA SER A 6 5.05 21.33 -33.95
C SER A 6 3.98 21.66 -32.90
N ALA A 7 4.27 21.54 -31.60
CA ALA A 7 3.24 21.69 -30.56
C ALA A 7 2.55 23.06 -30.60
N LEU A 8 3.26 24.11 -31.02
CA LEU A 8 2.69 25.45 -31.17
C LEU A 8 1.70 25.59 -32.33
N GLU A 9 1.70 24.67 -33.31
CA GLU A 9 0.73 24.67 -34.41
C GLU A 9 -0.69 24.28 -33.93
N PHE A 10 -0.81 23.72 -32.72
CA PHE A 10 -2.11 23.37 -32.11
C PHE A 10 -2.73 24.52 -31.30
N VAL A 11 -2.07 25.67 -31.22
CA VAL A 11 -2.63 26.89 -30.62
C VAL A 11 -3.89 27.30 -31.36
N GLY A 12 -4.94 27.62 -30.61
CA GLY A 12 -6.24 28.04 -31.15
C GLY A 12 -7.17 26.89 -31.59
N LEU A 13 -6.74 25.63 -31.49
CA LEU A 13 -7.63 24.49 -31.71
C LEU A 13 -8.53 24.22 -30.49
N GLU A 14 -9.60 23.45 -30.70
CA GLU A 14 -10.53 23.09 -29.62
C GLU A 14 -9.84 22.26 -28.51
N PRO A 15 -10.29 22.37 -27.24
CA PRO A 15 -9.64 21.75 -26.09
C PRO A 15 -9.39 20.24 -26.26
N ALA A 16 -10.36 19.50 -26.81
CA ALA A 16 -10.25 18.05 -26.98
C ALA A 16 -9.05 17.64 -27.86
N TYR A 17 -8.75 18.41 -28.91
CA TYR A 17 -7.58 18.15 -29.77
C TYR A 17 -6.28 18.46 -29.04
N VAL A 18 -6.22 19.61 -28.36
CA VAL A 18 -5.03 20.01 -27.59
C VAL A 18 -4.75 19.01 -26.47
N ARG A 19 -5.77 18.62 -25.71
CA ARG A 19 -5.68 17.58 -24.68
C ARG A 19 -5.18 16.26 -25.25
N SER A 20 -5.74 15.82 -26.38
CA SER A 20 -5.32 14.57 -27.02
C SER A 20 -3.86 14.58 -27.46
N VAL A 21 -3.36 15.72 -27.95
CA VAL A 21 -1.93 15.90 -28.27
C VAL A 21 -1.07 15.80 -27.03
N LEU A 22 -1.43 16.51 -25.96
CA LEU A 22 -0.68 16.46 -24.68
C LEU A 22 -0.68 15.05 -24.08
N ALA A 23 -1.83 14.36 -24.11
CA ALA A 23 -1.96 12.98 -23.66
C ALA A 23 -1.11 12.01 -24.47
N GLY A 24 -1.11 12.14 -25.80
CA GLY A 24 -0.26 11.34 -26.68
C GLY A 24 1.23 11.59 -26.43
N LEU A 25 1.62 12.84 -26.13
CA LEU A 25 3.00 13.17 -25.75
C LEU A 25 3.38 12.54 -24.40
N ARG A 26 2.52 12.63 -23.39
CA ARG A 26 2.74 11.99 -22.08
C ARG A 26 2.92 10.49 -22.21
N GLU A 27 2.04 9.84 -22.97
CA GLU A 27 2.13 8.39 -23.20
C GLU A 27 3.40 8.03 -23.98
N GLY A 28 3.76 8.80 -25.00
CA GLY A 28 5.02 8.62 -25.69
C GLY A 28 6.25 8.77 -24.78
N LEU A 29 6.20 9.69 -23.82
CA LEU A 29 7.26 9.86 -22.82
C LEU A 29 7.37 8.66 -21.88
N LYS A 30 6.25 8.07 -21.46
CA LYS A 30 6.22 6.80 -20.68
C LYS A 30 6.88 5.66 -21.44
N GLN A 31 6.68 5.62 -22.75
CA GLN A 31 7.28 4.63 -23.67
C GLN A 31 8.74 4.96 -24.06
N GLY A 32 9.36 5.97 -23.44
CA GLY A 32 10.77 6.34 -23.68
C GLY A 32 11.02 7.16 -24.95
N HIS A 33 9.97 7.68 -25.60
CA HIS A 33 10.15 8.55 -26.76
C HIS A 33 10.61 9.95 -26.37
N ARG A 34 11.36 10.57 -27.30
CA ARG A 34 11.89 11.92 -27.10
C ARG A 34 10.85 13.00 -27.43
N ILE A 35 10.60 13.90 -26.47
CA ILE A 35 9.83 15.14 -26.61
C ILE A 35 10.77 16.32 -26.90
N SER A 36 10.33 17.25 -27.74
CA SER A 36 10.92 18.59 -27.85
C SER A 36 10.18 19.51 -26.87
N TRP A 37 10.78 19.78 -25.71
CA TRP A 37 10.06 20.40 -24.59
C TRP A 37 9.69 21.87 -24.82
N SER A 38 10.50 22.65 -25.56
CA SER A 38 10.25 24.10 -25.69
C SER A 38 8.90 24.41 -26.34
N PRO A 39 8.54 23.82 -27.49
CA PRO A 39 7.22 24.05 -28.09
C PRO A 39 6.07 23.53 -27.21
N VAL A 40 6.29 22.42 -26.51
CA VAL A 40 5.27 21.78 -25.65
C VAL A 40 4.97 22.65 -24.43
N VAL A 41 6.00 23.14 -23.75
CA VAL A 41 5.85 24.10 -22.64
C VAL A 41 5.20 25.39 -23.13
N GLY A 42 5.55 25.87 -24.33
CA GLY A 42 4.90 27.03 -24.96
C GLY A 42 3.41 26.82 -25.20
N LEU A 43 3.00 25.66 -25.71
CA LEU A 43 1.58 25.30 -25.86
C LEU A 43 0.87 25.25 -24.51
N ALA A 44 1.48 24.62 -23.49
CA ALA A 44 0.92 24.58 -22.15
C ALA A 44 0.75 25.99 -21.55
N THR A 45 1.71 26.88 -21.76
CA THR A 45 1.61 28.29 -21.33
C THR A 45 0.45 29.01 -22.01
N TRP A 46 0.20 28.74 -23.29
CA TRP A 46 -0.97 29.31 -23.97
C TRP A 46 -2.29 28.77 -23.41
N VAL A 47 -2.38 27.47 -23.11
CA VAL A 47 -3.57 26.82 -22.56
C VAL A 47 -3.95 27.38 -21.19
N VAL A 48 -2.99 27.56 -20.28
CA VAL A 48 -3.29 28.08 -18.91
C VAL A 48 -3.73 29.56 -18.89
N ASN A 49 -3.73 30.21 -20.05
CA ASN A 49 -4.27 31.56 -20.24
C ASN A 49 -5.64 31.56 -20.95
N GLN A 50 -6.20 30.38 -21.25
CA GLN A 50 -7.55 30.27 -21.78
C GLN A 50 -8.60 30.34 -20.66
N PRO A 51 -9.86 30.73 -20.95
CA PRO A 51 -10.92 30.77 -19.96
C PRO A 51 -11.15 29.41 -19.29
N VAL A 52 -11.34 29.44 -17.96
CA VAL A 52 -11.71 28.27 -17.14
C VAL A 52 -13.24 28.10 -17.19
N GLY A 53 -13.71 26.85 -17.19
CA GLY A 53 -15.14 26.52 -17.22
C GLY A 53 -15.69 26.14 -18.60
N GLN A 54 -17.01 25.92 -18.65
CA GLN A 54 -17.69 25.46 -19.85
C GLN A 54 -17.63 26.51 -20.96
N LEU A 55 -17.28 26.08 -22.16
CA LEU A 55 -17.40 26.93 -23.35
C LEU A 55 -18.89 27.02 -23.71
N GLU A 56 -19.42 28.24 -23.87
CA GLU A 56 -20.79 28.46 -24.38
C GLU A 56 -20.89 27.86 -25.80
N ARG A 57 -21.86 26.96 -26.00
CA ARG A 57 -22.02 26.21 -27.25
C ARG A 57 -23.49 26.05 -27.61
N ASP A 58 -23.78 26.21 -28.90
CA ASP A 58 -25.13 26.06 -29.47
C ASP A 58 -25.59 24.59 -29.56
N TRP A 59 -24.66 23.62 -29.48
CA TRP A 59 -24.95 22.18 -29.63
C TRP A 59 -24.04 21.31 -28.75
N ILE A 60 -24.64 20.35 -28.04
CA ILE A 60 -23.93 19.33 -27.23
C ILE A 60 -23.68 18.10 -28.12
N HIS A 61 -22.42 17.83 -28.45
CA HIS A 61 -21.99 16.53 -28.97
C HIS A 61 -21.22 15.81 -27.84
N ASP A 62 -21.57 14.55 -27.57
CA ASP A 62 -21.06 13.76 -26.43
C ASP A 62 -19.54 13.54 -26.42
N ASP A 63 -18.86 13.68 -27.56
CA ASP A 63 -17.42 13.40 -27.69
C ASP A 63 -16.51 14.63 -27.48
N ARG A 64 -17.07 15.81 -27.16
CA ARG A 64 -16.28 17.05 -27.02
C ARG A 64 -16.06 17.44 -25.57
N ASP A 65 -14.84 17.81 -25.24
CA ASP A 65 -14.51 18.37 -23.93
C ASP A 65 -15.38 19.61 -23.62
N PRO A 66 -15.96 19.71 -22.42
CA PRO A 66 -16.85 20.82 -22.05
C PRO A 66 -16.13 22.17 -21.98
N GLY A 67 -14.83 22.16 -21.71
CA GLY A 67 -13.99 23.35 -21.55
C GLY A 67 -12.51 22.99 -21.53
N TRP A 68 -11.69 23.89 -20.99
CA TRP A 68 -10.23 23.71 -20.90
C TRP A 68 -9.79 22.89 -19.68
N ASP A 69 -10.66 22.68 -18.69
CA ASP A 69 -10.34 22.08 -17.39
C ASP A 69 -9.58 20.74 -17.53
N TRP A 70 -10.07 19.83 -18.38
CA TRP A 70 -9.39 18.55 -18.61
C TRP A 70 -8.04 18.68 -19.31
N THR A 71 -7.86 19.74 -20.10
CA THR A 71 -6.57 20.06 -20.73
C THR A 71 -5.59 20.56 -19.67
N TRP A 72 -6.05 21.34 -18.68
CA TRP A 72 -5.23 21.77 -17.55
C TRP A 72 -4.76 20.59 -16.70
N THR A 73 -5.66 19.64 -16.39
CA THR A 73 -5.29 18.37 -15.73
C THR A 73 -4.23 17.61 -16.53
N GLU A 74 -4.38 17.53 -17.86
CA GLU A 74 -3.42 16.83 -18.72
C GLU A 74 -2.06 17.56 -18.79
N ILE A 75 -2.02 18.89 -18.69
CA ILE A 75 -0.77 19.65 -18.54
C ILE A 75 -0.08 19.24 -17.24
N GLY A 76 -0.79 19.22 -16.12
CA GLY A 76 -0.23 18.79 -14.84
C GLY A 76 0.36 17.37 -14.93
N ARG A 77 -0.39 16.42 -15.51
CA ARG A 77 0.07 15.04 -15.72
C ARG A 77 1.30 14.95 -16.61
N LEU A 78 1.36 15.73 -17.69
CA LEU A 78 2.51 15.76 -18.59
C LEU A 78 3.75 16.39 -17.92
N LEU A 79 3.56 17.43 -17.11
CA LEU A 79 4.64 18.05 -16.33
C LEU A 79 5.17 17.08 -15.28
N ASP A 80 4.29 16.42 -14.51
CA ASP A 80 4.66 15.40 -13.52
C ASP A 80 5.50 14.29 -14.15
N GLU A 81 5.06 13.75 -15.29
CA GLU A 81 5.81 12.75 -16.06
C GLU A 81 7.15 13.31 -16.56
N GLY A 82 7.14 14.54 -17.09
CA GLY A 82 8.31 15.25 -17.62
C GLY A 82 9.37 15.61 -16.59
N LEU A 83 8.98 15.69 -15.32
CA LEU A 83 9.85 15.96 -14.18
C LEU A 83 10.42 14.69 -13.54
N THR A 84 9.94 13.51 -13.91
CA THR A 84 10.49 12.24 -13.39
C THR A 84 11.92 12.01 -13.91
N ASP A 85 12.76 11.35 -13.12
CA ASP A 85 14.15 11.07 -13.51
C ASP A 85 14.21 10.02 -14.63
N ARG A 86 14.51 10.45 -15.86
CA ARG A 86 14.53 9.62 -17.07
C ARG A 86 15.28 10.27 -18.22
N THR A 87 15.55 9.48 -19.26
CA THR A 87 16.06 9.98 -20.54
C THR A 87 15.04 10.94 -21.18
N ASN A 88 15.46 12.16 -21.49
CA ASN A 88 14.61 13.25 -22.00
C ASN A 88 13.58 13.83 -20.99
N ARG A 89 14.00 13.95 -19.74
CA ARG A 89 13.40 14.87 -18.75
C ARG A 89 13.37 16.31 -19.26
N ILE A 90 12.46 17.15 -18.73
CA ILE A 90 12.41 18.59 -19.01
C ILE A 90 13.79 19.24 -18.74
N PRO A 91 14.32 20.07 -19.67
CA PRO A 91 15.60 20.73 -19.50
C PRO A 91 15.61 21.71 -18.32
N ARG A 92 16.73 21.75 -17.59
CA ARG A 92 16.93 22.68 -16.45
C ARG A 92 16.71 24.15 -16.77
N SER A 93 16.93 24.54 -18.03
CA SER A 93 16.71 25.91 -18.51
C SER A 93 15.24 26.32 -18.51
N MET A 94 14.32 25.38 -18.35
CA MET A 94 12.86 25.61 -18.35
C MET A 94 12.25 25.68 -16.94
N VAL A 95 13.07 25.68 -15.88
CA VAL A 95 12.56 25.62 -14.51
C VAL A 95 11.61 26.77 -14.17
N GLY A 96 11.88 27.98 -14.67
CA GLY A 96 11.00 29.13 -14.46
C GLY A 96 9.63 28.94 -15.12
N GLN A 97 9.59 28.43 -16.35
CA GLN A 97 8.35 28.16 -17.08
C GLN A 97 7.54 27.04 -16.43
N VAL A 98 8.19 25.95 -16.02
CA VAL A 98 7.52 24.84 -15.33
C VAL A 98 6.95 25.31 -13.99
N ARG A 99 7.72 26.10 -13.23
CA ARG A 99 7.24 26.70 -11.98
C ARG A 99 6.02 27.59 -12.20
N PHE A 100 6.08 28.47 -13.21
CA PHE A 100 4.94 29.30 -13.58
C PHE A 100 3.70 28.43 -13.86
N LEU A 101 3.83 27.40 -14.69
CA LEU A 101 2.72 26.49 -15.00
C LEU A 101 2.17 25.82 -13.75
N ALA A 102 3.03 25.22 -12.91
CA ALA A 102 2.59 24.54 -11.70
C ALA A 102 1.86 25.48 -10.73
N LEU A 103 2.36 26.69 -10.52
CA LEU A 103 1.72 27.70 -9.68
C LEU A 103 0.40 28.23 -10.28
N ARG A 104 0.24 28.21 -11.61
CA ARG A 104 -1.06 28.56 -12.23
C ARG A 104 -2.10 27.44 -12.07
N LEU A 105 -1.68 26.19 -12.13
CA LEU A 105 -2.60 25.04 -12.05
C LEU A 105 -3.23 24.87 -10.66
N ILE A 106 -2.53 25.27 -9.58
CA ILE A 106 -3.07 25.17 -8.20
C ILE A 106 -4.17 26.18 -7.88
N ASP A 107 -4.36 27.18 -8.73
CA ASP A 107 -5.44 28.17 -8.57
C ASP A 107 -6.72 27.74 -9.32
N HIS A 108 -6.71 26.56 -9.95
CA HIS A 108 -7.89 26.04 -10.65
C HIS A 108 -9.02 25.71 -9.66
N SER A 109 -10.27 25.81 -10.07
CA SER A 109 -11.42 25.51 -9.21
C SER A 109 -11.64 24.01 -8.96
N ASP A 110 -10.97 23.12 -9.69
CA ASP A 110 -11.19 21.67 -9.70
C ASP A 110 -10.19 20.96 -8.78
N PRO A 111 -10.62 20.22 -7.75
CA PRO A 111 -12.02 19.89 -7.46
C PRO A 111 -12.78 21.02 -6.76
N THR A 112 -14.05 21.18 -7.12
CA THR A 112 -15.02 21.94 -6.31
C THR A 112 -15.60 21.04 -5.22
N PRO A 113 -16.13 21.59 -4.12
CA PRO A 113 -16.81 20.81 -3.08
C PRO A 113 -17.92 19.90 -3.64
N GLU A 114 -18.68 20.38 -4.63
CA GLU A 114 -19.75 19.61 -5.27
C GLU A 114 -19.20 18.42 -6.07
N SER A 115 -18.12 18.63 -6.83
CA SER A 115 -17.47 17.56 -7.60
C SER A 115 -16.86 16.51 -6.67
N GLU A 116 -16.26 16.92 -5.57
CA GLU A 116 -15.67 16.02 -4.58
C GLU A 116 -16.74 15.24 -3.82
N ALA A 117 -17.88 15.86 -3.51
CA ALA A 117 -19.04 15.16 -2.94
C ALA A 117 -19.65 14.14 -3.92
N GLN A 118 -19.66 14.44 -5.23
CA GLN A 118 -20.22 13.57 -6.26
C GLN A 118 -19.31 12.38 -6.59
N TYR A 119 -18.00 12.60 -6.71
CA TYR A 119 -17.05 11.60 -7.21
C TYR A 119 -16.14 11.00 -6.12
N GLY A 120 -16.02 11.66 -4.97
CA GLY A 120 -15.23 11.21 -3.83
C GLY A 120 -15.95 10.18 -2.95
N GLY A 121 -15.39 9.96 -1.76
CA GLY A 121 -15.96 9.04 -0.77
C GLY A 121 -15.85 7.58 -1.21
N SER A 122 -16.99 6.89 -1.33
CA SER A 122 -17.04 5.46 -1.67
C SER A 122 -16.73 5.15 -3.15
N ASN A 123 -16.75 6.13 -4.04
CA ASN A 123 -16.41 5.95 -5.45
C ASN A 123 -14.88 6.05 -5.68
N MET A 124 -14.29 7.17 -5.26
CA MET A 124 -12.84 7.39 -5.28
C MET A 124 -12.40 7.91 -3.91
N GLU A 125 -11.50 7.17 -3.26
CA GLU A 125 -10.84 7.68 -2.08
C GLU A 125 -9.98 8.92 -2.42
N PRO A 126 -9.66 9.79 -1.44
CA PRO A 126 -9.05 11.09 -1.69
C PRO A 126 -7.84 11.07 -2.63
N HIS A 127 -6.92 10.11 -2.45
CA HIS A 127 -5.74 9.99 -3.32
C HIS A 127 -6.11 9.62 -4.77
N THR A 128 -7.04 8.69 -4.99
CA THR A 128 -7.49 8.37 -6.35
C THR A 128 -8.18 9.57 -7.00
N LEU A 129 -8.92 10.37 -6.22
CA LEU A 129 -9.51 11.60 -6.74
C LEU A 129 -8.46 12.67 -7.05
N SER A 130 -7.37 12.77 -6.27
CA SER A 130 -6.32 13.79 -6.44
C SER A 130 -5.64 13.68 -7.82
N ILE A 131 -5.39 12.46 -8.30
CA ILE A 131 -4.79 12.23 -9.62
C ILE A 131 -5.76 12.45 -10.79
N ASN A 132 -7.05 12.62 -10.50
CA ASN A 132 -8.13 12.84 -11.46
C ASN A 132 -8.67 14.28 -11.48
N THR A 133 -8.09 15.16 -10.67
CA THR A 133 -8.47 16.57 -10.58
C THR A 133 -7.29 17.48 -10.91
N THR A 134 -7.57 18.71 -11.31
CA THR A 134 -6.57 19.70 -11.73
C THR A 134 -5.70 20.12 -10.56
N ARG A 135 -6.27 20.64 -9.46
CA ARG A 135 -5.51 21.07 -8.27
C ARG A 135 -4.78 19.88 -7.62
N GLY A 136 -5.39 18.70 -7.58
CA GLY A 136 -4.74 17.50 -7.05
C GLY A 136 -3.48 17.15 -7.86
N THR A 137 -3.62 17.04 -9.19
CA THR A 137 -2.48 16.82 -10.11
C THR A 137 -1.42 17.92 -9.98
N ALA A 138 -1.85 19.18 -9.84
CA ALA A 138 -0.96 20.32 -9.66
C ALA A 138 -0.16 20.21 -8.35
N ALA A 139 -0.78 19.77 -7.25
CA ALA A 139 -0.10 19.53 -5.99
C ALA A 139 0.98 18.43 -6.10
N HIS A 140 0.70 17.31 -6.79
CA HIS A 140 1.73 16.30 -7.08
C HIS A 140 2.90 16.91 -7.88
N THR A 141 2.56 17.69 -8.90
CA THR A 141 3.54 18.37 -9.77
C THR A 141 4.41 19.35 -8.98
N LEU A 142 3.84 20.07 -8.00
CA LEU A 142 4.58 21.00 -7.14
C LEU A 142 5.61 20.30 -6.27
N VAL A 143 5.26 19.21 -5.60
CA VAL A 143 6.23 18.44 -4.80
C VAL A 143 7.34 17.89 -5.70
N ARG A 144 6.98 17.37 -6.88
CA ARG A 144 7.98 16.87 -7.83
C ARG A 144 8.87 17.98 -8.39
N LEU A 145 8.33 19.18 -8.59
CA LEU A 145 9.08 20.37 -8.96
C LEU A 145 10.06 20.75 -7.84
N ALA A 146 9.63 20.77 -6.58
CA ALA A 146 10.49 21.03 -5.43
C ALA A 146 11.68 20.06 -5.39
N TRP A 147 11.42 18.76 -5.58
CA TRP A 147 12.45 17.74 -5.69
C TRP A 147 13.41 17.97 -6.87
N TRP A 148 12.87 18.29 -8.05
CA TRP A 148 13.67 18.59 -9.23
C TRP A 148 14.56 19.82 -9.06
N GLU A 149 14.05 20.89 -8.45
CA GLU A 149 14.81 22.11 -8.19
C GLU A 149 16.03 21.81 -7.31
N GLN A 150 15.89 21.00 -6.27
CA GLN A 150 17.00 20.62 -5.40
C GLN A 150 18.03 19.78 -6.15
N GLN A 151 17.59 18.77 -6.91
CA GLN A 151 18.48 17.86 -7.65
C GLN A 151 19.29 18.57 -8.75
N VAL A 152 18.66 19.44 -9.53
CA VAL A 152 19.27 19.97 -10.77
C VAL A 152 19.87 21.36 -10.59
N LEU A 153 19.38 22.14 -9.63
CA LEU A 153 19.91 23.47 -9.34
C LEU A 153 20.87 23.49 -8.15
N GLY A 154 21.02 22.37 -7.43
CA GLY A 154 21.87 22.27 -6.24
C GLY A 154 21.43 23.23 -5.12
N ARG A 155 20.17 23.67 -5.15
CA ARG A 155 19.64 24.62 -4.16
C ARG A 155 19.45 23.90 -2.84
N LYS A 156 20.09 24.39 -1.79
CA LYS A 156 19.85 23.91 -0.41
C LYS A 156 18.48 24.32 0.15
N ARG A 157 17.75 25.21 -0.53
CA ARG A 157 16.44 25.71 -0.11
C ARG A 157 15.48 25.76 -1.28
N LEU A 158 14.23 25.44 -1.03
CA LEU A 158 13.14 25.51 -1.99
C LEU A 158 12.90 26.96 -2.45
N SER A 159 12.32 27.13 -3.64
CA SER A 159 11.80 28.43 -4.06
C SER A 159 10.72 28.88 -3.08
N ILE A 160 10.78 30.13 -2.60
CA ILE A 160 9.82 30.70 -1.64
C ILE A 160 8.38 30.52 -2.15
N ASP A 161 8.13 30.79 -3.43
CA ASP A 161 6.79 30.63 -4.02
C ASP A 161 6.29 29.18 -4.01
N VAL A 162 7.19 28.20 -4.22
CA VAL A 162 6.83 26.77 -4.22
C VAL A 162 6.59 26.29 -2.80
N GLN A 163 7.43 26.71 -1.86
CA GLN A 163 7.27 26.41 -0.45
C GLN A 163 5.95 26.98 0.10
N ALA A 164 5.67 28.26 -0.16
CA ALA A 164 4.43 28.91 0.25
C ALA A 164 3.19 28.27 -0.39
N ALA A 165 3.28 27.84 -1.65
CA ALA A 165 2.19 27.11 -2.31
C ALA A 165 1.92 25.75 -1.66
N ILE A 166 2.97 24.99 -1.32
CA ILE A 166 2.81 23.72 -0.61
C ILE A 166 2.22 23.94 0.79
N GLU A 167 2.72 24.92 1.53
CA GLU A 167 2.20 25.28 2.86
C GLU A 167 0.72 25.66 2.79
N ARG A 168 0.31 26.49 1.83
CA ARG A 168 -1.10 26.86 1.59
C ARG A 168 -1.98 25.64 1.34
N LEU A 169 -1.57 24.79 0.39
CA LEU A 169 -2.37 23.62 0.00
C LEU A 169 -2.42 22.54 1.08
N ALA A 170 -1.40 22.46 1.94
CA ALA A 170 -1.37 21.54 3.08
C ALA A 170 -2.14 22.07 4.29
N THR A 171 -2.71 23.29 4.24
CA THR A 171 -3.41 23.91 5.37
C THR A 171 -4.93 23.78 5.16
N PRO A 172 -5.66 23.00 5.99
CA PRO A 172 -7.10 22.75 5.79
C PRO A 172 -7.99 23.99 5.74
N SER A 173 -7.61 25.07 6.43
CA SER A 173 -8.34 26.33 6.41
C SER A 173 -8.15 27.13 5.12
N GLU A 174 -7.14 26.80 4.31
CA GLU A 174 -6.81 27.47 3.03
C GLU A 174 -7.12 26.59 1.81
N GLU A 175 -7.06 25.25 1.96
CA GLU A 175 -7.47 24.27 0.95
C GLU A 175 -8.39 23.23 1.59
N GLN A 176 -9.66 23.25 1.17
CA GLN A 176 -10.71 22.42 1.79
C GLN A 176 -10.89 21.06 1.12
N SER A 177 -10.18 20.77 0.02
CA SER A 177 -10.29 19.49 -0.65
C SER A 177 -9.48 18.40 0.03
N LEU A 178 -10.16 17.31 0.42
CA LEU A 178 -9.51 16.12 0.97
C LEU A 178 -8.61 15.46 -0.09
N ALA A 179 -9.03 15.48 -1.35
CA ALA A 179 -8.25 14.96 -2.46
C ALA A 179 -6.91 15.70 -2.58
N VAL A 180 -6.92 17.03 -2.60
CA VAL A 180 -5.68 17.83 -2.64
C VAL A 180 -4.84 17.59 -1.39
N HIS A 181 -5.46 17.54 -0.21
CA HIS A 181 -4.75 17.34 1.05
C HIS A 181 -4.05 15.98 1.14
N SER A 182 -4.65 14.93 0.58
CA SER A 182 -4.07 13.57 0.54
C SER A 182 -2.72 13.51 -0.19
N VAL A 183 -2.42 14.48 -1.06
CA VAL A 183 -1.14 14.54 -1.76
C VAL A 183 0.02 14.66 -0.77
N PHE A 184 -0.14 15.43 0.31
CA PHE A 184 0.95 15.68 1.26
C PHE A 184 1.27 14.47 2.14
N GLY A 185 0.29 13.59 2.36
CA GLY A 185 0.52 12.29 2.99
C GLY A 185 1.37 11.37 2.12
N MET A 186 0.96 11.13 0.87
CA MET A 186 1.72 10.34 -0.10
C MET A 186 3.16 10.83 -0.26
N TRP A 187 3.36 12.15 -0.23
CA TRP A 187 4.67 12.75 -0.49
C TRP A 187 5.47 13.05 0.77
N PHE A 188 5.00 12.68 1.97
CA PHE A 188 5.63 13.11 3.22
C PHE A 188 7.11 12.69 3.34
N GLY A 189 7.47 11.48 2.91
CA GLY A 189 8.86 11.03 2.84
C GLY A 189 9.71 11.88 1.89
N THR A 190 9.14 12.38 0.79
CA THR A 190 9.83 13.33 -0.10
C THR A 190 9.98 14.70 0.55
N LEU A 191 8.94 15.21 1.23
CA LEU A 191 9.04 16.47 1.99
C LEU A 191 10.14 16.37 3.06
N THR A 192 10.19 15.25 3.77
CA THR A 192 11.23 14.96 4.77
C THR A 192 12.63 14.89 4.13
N TRP A 193 12.75 14.30 2.94
CA TRP A 193 14.01 14.27 2.21
C TRP A 193 14.46 15.66 1.73
N LEU A 194 13.51 16.51 1.32
CA LEU A 194 13.77 17.88 0.86
C LEU A 194 14.38 18.73 1.98
N ASP A 195 13.69 18.76 3.12
CA ASP A 195 14.07 19.52 4.33
C ASP A 195 13.33 18.94 5.55
N PRO A 196 14.02 18.17 6.43
CA PRO A 196 13.40 17.56 7.60
C PRO A 196 12.79 18.55 8.60
N ASP A 197 13.42 19.70 8.81
CA ASP A 197 12.95 20.71 9.77
C ASP A 197 11.68 21.38 9.24
N TRP A 198 11.64 21.66 7.94
CA TRP A 198 10.44 22.15 7.28
C TRP A 198 9.31 21.11 7.28
N ALA A 199 9.60 19.85 6.95
CA ALA A 199 8.61 18.77 7.01
C ALA A 199 8.03 18.61 8.42
N ALA A 200 8.86 18.71 9.46
CA ALA A 200 8.40 18.70 10.84
C ALA A 200 7.44 19.85 11.14
N SER A 201 7.70 21.05 10.61
CA SER A 201 6.81 22.21 10.76
C SER A 201 5.45 22.07 10.05
N LEU A 202 5.33 21.12 9.11
CA LEU A 202 4.10 20.85 8.36
C LEU A 202 3.22 19.78 9.02
N ILE A 203 3.69 19.06 10.05
CA ILE A 203 2.99 17.90 10.61
C ILE A 203 1.57 18.27 11.05
N ASP A 204 1.39 19.32 11.84
CA ASP A 204 0.06 19.72 12.34
C ASP A 204 -0.86 20.26 11.24
N ARG A 205 -0.30 20.65 10.09
CA ARG A 205 -1.09 21.07 8.92
C ARG A 205 -1.57 19.84 8.15
N ILE A 206 -0.67 18.90 7.88
CA ILE A 206 -0.93 17.67 7.11
C ILE A 206 -1.76 16.67 7.92
N PHE A 207 -1.45 16.53 9.21
CA PHE A 207 -2.08 15.61 10.17
C PHE A 207 -2.71 16.42 11.32
N PRO A 208 -3.79 17.19 11.05
CA PRO A 208 -4.37 18.07 12.04
C PRO A 208 -4.83 17.30 13.29
N PRO A 209 -4.48 17.77 14.51
CA PRO A 209 -4.81 17.08 15.76
C PRO A 209 -6.26 17.31 16.19
N ASP A 210 -6.94 18.32 15.64
CA ASP A 210 -8.30 18.67 16.04
C ASP A 210 -9.34 17.68 15.50
N PRO A 211 -10.34 17.27 16.32
CA PRO A 211 -11.37 16.33 15.89
C PRO A 211 -12.27 16.83 14.75
N GLU A 212 -12.37 18.15 14.54
CA GLU A 212 -13.18 18.76 13.48
C GLU A 212 -12.55 18.55 12.10
N SER A 213 -11.21 18.52 12.04
CA SER A 213 -10.43 18.28 10.82
C SER A 213 -9.97 16.83 10.66
N GLU A 214 -10.56 15.88 11.40
CA GLU A 214 -10.17 14.46 11.36
C GLU A 214 -10.22 13.85 9.94
N ALA A 215 -11.12 14.33 9.08
CA ALA A 215 -11.19 13.87 7.69
C ALA A 215 -9.90 14.19 6.89
N PHE A 216 -9.26 15.34 7.15
CA PHE A 216 -7.98 15.72 6.55
C PHE A 216 -6.86 14.83 7.07
N TRP A 217 -6.86 14.53 8.38
CA TRP A 217 -5.94 13.56 8.96
C TRP A 217 -6.05 12.20 8.26
N TRP A 218 -7.27 11.67 8.08
CA TRP A 218 -7.47 10.40 7.37
C TRP A 218 -7.04 10.48 5.91
N ALA A 219 -7.31 11.57 5.20
CA ALA A 219 -6.90 11.73 3.80
C ALA A 219 -5.37 11.68 3.63
N ALA A 220 -4.63 12.37 4.51
CA ALA A 220 -3.16 12.34 4.51
C ALA A 220 -2.60 11.02 5.06
N TRP A 221 -3.12 10.50 6.16
CA TRP A 221 -2.61 9.27 6.77
C TRP A 221 -2.78 8.06 5.86
N SER A 222 -3.97 7.92 5.28
CA SER A 222 -4.31 6.87 4.30
C SER A 222 -3.35 6.84 3.14
N SER A 223 -3.05 8.00 2.57
CA SER A 223 -2.18 8.11 1.41
C SER A 223 -0.70 7.88 1.78
N PHE A 224 -0.28 8.32 2.96
CA PHE A 224 1.06 8.06 3.49
C PHE A 224 1.33 6.56 3.63
N ILE A 225 0.52 5.82 4.39
CA ILE A 225 0.79 4.38 4.67
C ILE A 225 0.61 3.48 3.44
N VAL A 226 -0.10 3.93 2.40
CA VAL A 226 -0.34 3.14 1.19
C VAL A 226 0.69 3.43 0.10
N PHE A 227 1.04 4.70 -0.11
CA PHE A 227 1.78 5.14 -1.30
C PHE A 227 3.18 5.67 -0.99
N ASP A 228 3.44 6.12 0.24
CA ASP A 228 4.80 6.46 0.65
C ASP A 228 5.52 5.22 1.17
N ARG A 229 6.81 5.10 0.86
CA ARG A 229 7.59 3.96 1.34
C ARG A 229 8.06 4.21 2.76
N PRO A 230 8.11 3.17 3.62
CA PRO A 230 8.75 3.29 4.92
C PRO A 230 10.14 3.93 4.79
N SER A 231 10.45 4.87 5.68
CA SER A 231 11.77 5.47 5.79
C SER A 231 12.04 5.87 7.22
N LEU A 232 13.30 5.74 7.67
CA LEU A 232 13.67 6.06 9.06
C LEU A 232 13.47 7.55 9.38
N ALA A 233 13.70 8.43 8.40
CA ALA A 233 13.52 9.86 8.57
C ALA A 233 12.04 10.22 8.80
N ALA A 234 11.13 9.73 7.94
CA ALA A 234 9.70 9.97 8.11
C ALA A 234 9.16 9.29 9.38
N HIS A 235 9.63 8.08 9.68
CA HIS A 235 9.26 7.37 10.91
C HIS A 235 9.59 8.17 12.18
N GLY A 236 10.79 8.76 12.25
CA GLY A 236 11.20 9.59 13.39
C GLY A 236 10.29 10.80 13.61
N LEU A 237 9.79 11.41 12.52
CA LEU A 237 8.89 12.57 12.59
C LEU A 237 7.43 12.18 12.86
N LEU A 238 6.97 11.03 12.35
CA LEU A 238 5.56 10.63 12.39
C LEU A 238 5.23 9.62 13.48
N ARG A 239 6.13 9.40 14.46
CA ARG A 239 5.93 8.40 15.52
C ARG A 239 4.60 8.58 16.25
N ASP A 240 4.25 9.81 16.60
CA ASP A 240 2.98 10.12 17.27
C ASP A 240 1.77 9.83 16.37
N GLN A 241 1.91 10.01 15.05
CA GLN A 241 0.86 9.68 14.09
C GLN A 241 0.65 8.17 13.96
N TYR A 242 1.72 7.35 14.04
CA TYR A 242 1.57 5.89 14.13
C TYR A 242 0.82 5.47 15.40
N PHE A 243 1.13 6.06 16.56
CA PHE A 243 0.39 5.79 17.80
C PHE A 243 -1.09 6.18 17.64
N ALA A 244 -1.35 7.38 17.11
CA ALA A 244 -2.69 7.87 16.85
C ALA A 244 -3.46 6.95 15.86
N ALA A 245 -2.78 6.38 14.87
CA ALA A 245 -3.38 5.46 13.92
C ALA A 245 -3.77 4.12 14.55
N ILE A 246 -2.91 3.56 15.39
CA ILE A 246 -3.20 2.31 16.13
C ILE A 246 -4.45 2.49 17.00
N GLU A 247 -4.59 3.64 17.65
CA GLU A 247 -5.75 3.97 18.49
C GLU A 247 -7.05 4.13 17.71
N ARG A 248 -6.95 4.46 16.42
CA ARG A 248 -8.09 4.66 15.52
C ARG A 248 -8.52 3.41 14.78
N LEU A 249 -7.77 2.31 14.84
CA LEU A 249 -8.16 1.04 14.21
C LEU A 249 -9.52 0.56 14.76
N GLY A 250 -10.42 0.15 13.87
CA GLY A 250 -11.78 -0.26 14.18
C GLY A 250 -12.75 0.90 14.48
N SER A 251 -12.33 2.16 14.33
CA SER A 251 -13.21 3.32 14.47
C SER A 251 -14.28 3.33 13.37
N PRO A 252 -15.54 3.73 13.65
CA PRO A 252 -16.55 3.93 12.60
C PRO A 252 -16.17 4.97 11.54
N LYS A 253 -15.19 5.82 11.83
CA LYS A 253 -14.65 6.82 10.90
C LYS A 253 -13.45 6.30 10.10
N GLU A 254 -12.91 5.13 10.44
CA GLU A 254 -11.85 4.48 9.66
C GLU A 254 -12.40 4.17 8.26
N PRO A 255 -11.73 4.62 7.19
CA PRO A 255 -12.15 4.27 5.85
C PRO A 255 -11.98 2.75 5.64
N LEU A 256 -13.02 2.07 5.13
CA LEU A 256 -13.04 0.60 5.11
C LEU A 256 -12.00 -0.04 4.18
N TYR A 257 -11.76 0.55 3.00
CA TYR A 257 -10.87 0.00 1.99
C TYR A 257 -10.25 1.09 1.12
N PHE A 258 -9.03 0.86 0.64
CA PHE A 258 -8.44 1.61 -0.47
C PHE A 258 -8.83 0.95 -1.81
N ARG A 259 -8.98 1.72 -2.90
CA ARG A 259 -8.99 1.10 -4.25
C ARG A 259 -7.72 0.31 -4.55
N ALA A 260 -6.63 0.57 -3.83
CA ALA A 260 -5.40 -0.22 -3.89
C ALA A 260 -5.55 -1.65 -3.31
N GLY A 261 -6.74 -2.03 -2.83
CA GLY A 261 -7.06 -3.40 -2.40
C GLY A 261 -6.54 -3.77 -1.01
N ARG A 262 -6.15 -2.78 -0.19
CA ARG A 262 -5.65 -2.99 1.17
C ARG A 262 -6.57 -2.30 2.19
N THR A 263 -6.56 -2.80 3.43
CA THR A 263 -7.17 -2.09 4.57
C THR A 263 -6.13 -1.20 5.26
N HIS A 264 -6.58 -0.29 6.13
CA HIS A 264 -5.69 0.53 6.96
C HIS A 264 -4.85 -0.31 7.91
N SER A 265 -5.45 -1.33 8.54
CA SER A 265 -4.70 -2.28 9.37
C SER A 265 -3.59 -2.96 8.56
N GLU A 266 -3.88 -3.38 7.32
CA GLU A 266 -2.90 -4.03 6.41
C GLU A 266 -1.73 -3.13 6.08
N ALA A 267 -2.01 -1.90 5.68
CA ALA A 267 -0.98 -0.92 5.33
C ALA A 267 -0.15 -0.52 6.57
N LEU A 268 -0.80 -0.26 7.71
CA LEU A 268 -0.15 0.10 8.96
C LEU A 268 0.76 -1.01 9.47
N ALA A 269 0.26 -2.24 9.53
CA ALA A 269 1.05 -3.40 9.95
C ALA A 269 2.25 -3.62 9.04
N SER A 270 2.09 -3.47 7.71
CA SER A 270 3.21 -3.58 6.76
C SER A 270 4.33 -2.58 7.07
N HIS A 271 4.00 -1.34 7.40
CA HIS A 271 4.97 -0.33 7.84
C HIS A 271 5.68 -0.76 9.14
N ILE A 272 4.93 -1.15 10.18
CA ILE A 272 5.50 -1.52 11.49
C ILE A 272 6.39 -2.77 11.38
N VAL A 273 5.99 -3.76 10.57
CA VAL A 273 6.82 -4.94 10.27
C VAL A 273 8.11 -4.53 9.59
N THR A 274 8.08 -3.58 8.66
CA THR A 274 9.29 -3.05 7.99
C THR A 274 10.25 -2.39 8.99
N TYR A 275 9.74 -1.54 9.89
CA TYR A 275 10.57 -0.93 10.94
C TYR A 275 11.12 -1.94 11.93
N THR A 276 10.34 -2.98 12.25
CA THR A 276 10.82 -4.10 13.08
C THR A 276 11.93 -4.87 12.39
N ALA A 277 11.80 -5.12 11.08
CA ALA A 277 12.84 -5.78 10.29
C ALA A 277 14.15 -4.97 10.24
N TRP A 278 14.06 -3.64 10.29
CA TRP A 278 15.22 -2.75 10.38
C TRP A 278 15.79 -2.59 11.80
N GLY A 279 15.15 -3.17 12.81
CA GLY A 279 15.59 -3.10 14.20
C GLY A 279 15.35 -1.74 14.87
N THR A 280 14.41 -0.92 14.35
CA THR A 280 14.14 0.41 14.92
C THR A 280 13.01 0.43 15.95
N GLU A 281 12.24 -0.65 16.04
CA GLU A 281 11.23 -0.85 17.07
C GLU A 281 11.89 -1.49 18.31
N GLU A 282 12.43 -0.67 19.22
CA GLU A 282 13.03 -1.15 20.46
C GLU A 282 12.14 -0.89 21.69
N GLY A 283 11.82 -1.98 22.41
CA GLY A 283 11.57 -1.96 23.85
C GLY A 283 10.16 -2.34 24.33
N PRO A 284 10.05 -3.06 25.47
CA PRO A 284 8.77 -3.55 26.02
C PRO A 284 7.87 -2.47 26.63
N THR A 285 8.33 -1.21 26.75
CA THR A 285 7.58 -0.09 27.32
C THR A 285 7.54 1.07 26.31
N ASN A 286 6.35 1.43 25.82
CA ASN A 286 6.10 2.52 24.85
C ASN A 286 6.70 2.35 23.42
N GLY A 287 6.95 1.12 22.96
CA GLY A 287 7.22 0.84 21.53
C GLY A 287 5.93 0.78 20.69
N LEU A 288 6.01 1.00 19.37
CA LEU A 288 4.82 0.89 18.50
C LEU A 288 4.27 -0.54 18.49
N LEU A 289 5.16 -1.53 18.55
CA LEU A 289 4.77 -2.94 18.71
C LEU A 289 3.95 -3.19 19.97
N THR A 290 4.38 -2.68 21.11
CA THR A 290 3.61 -2.81 22.36
C THR A 290 2.24 -2.18 22.20
N ARG A 291 2.16 -0.94 21.66
CA ARG A 291 0.86 -0.28 21.45
C ARG A 291 -0.04 -1.07 20.49
N LEU A 292 0.52 -1.64 19.42
CA LEU A 292 -0.21 -2.43 18.44
C LEU A 292 -0.81 -3.69 19.08
N PHE A 293 -0.01 -4.41 19.88
CA PHE A 293 -0.45 -5.63 20.55
C PHE A 293 -1.37 -5.40 21.76
N ASP A 294 -1.34 -4.21 22.36
CA ASP A 294 -2.31 -3.76 23.37
C ASP A 294 -3.55 -3.10 22.73
N GLY A 295 -3.50 -2.87 21.41
CA GLY A 295 -4.51 -2.18 20.64
C GLY A 295 -5.60 -3.10 20.07
N PRO A 296 -6.36 -2.62 19.08
CA PRO A 296 -7.46 -3.37 18.44
C PRO A 296 -7.00 -4.68 17.78
N GLU A 297 -7.89 -5.68 17.77
CA GLU A 297 -7.60 -7.03 17.24
C GLU A 297 -7.08 -6.98 15.79
N SER A 298 -7.71 -6.18 14.92
CA SER A 298 -7.35 -6.05 13.50
C SER A 298 -5.86 -5.75 13.29
N GLY A 299 -5.28 -4.86 14.11
CA GLY A 299 -3.85 -4.54 14.05
C GLY A 299 -2.96 -5.72 14.46
N ARG A 300 -3.36 -6.49 15.47
CA ARG A 300 -2.62 -7.67 15.94
C ARG A 300 -2.62 -8.79 14.93
N LEU A 301 -3.80 -9.11 14.36
CA LEU A 301 -3.93 -10.14 13.33
C LEU A 301 -3.03 -9.82 12.15
N GLU A 302 -3.15 -8.59 11.68
CA GLU A 302 -2.46 -8.16 10.49
C GLU A 302 -0.95 -8.09 10.67
N TYR A 303 -0.47 -7.71 11.85
CA TYR A 303 0.96 -7.76 12.13
C TYR A 303 1.51 -9.19 11.99
N ILE A 304 0.88 -10.19 12.63
CA ILE A 304 1.35 -11.58 12.55
C ILE A 304 1.25 -12.10 11.11
N ARG A 305 0.19 -11.76 10.39
CA ARG A 305 0.01 -12.09 8.97
C ARG A 305 1.13 -11.51 8.10
N GLN A 306 1.41 -10.22 8.25
CA GLN A 306 2.39 -9.51 7.43
C GLN A 306 3.82 -9.97 7.70
N VAL A 307 4.16 -10.38 8.93
CA VAL A 307 5.45 -11.04 9.18
C VAL A 307 5.54 -12.36 8.40
N GLY A 308 4.50 -13.18 8.42
CA GLY A 308 4.46 -14.43 7.67
C GLY A 308 4.67 -14.21 6.17
N ARG A 309 3.93 -13.25 5.59
CA ARG A 309 4.08 -12.87 4.18
C ARG A 309 5.47 -12.33 3.86
N LEU A 310 6.03 -11.46 4.70
CA LEU A 310 7.40 -10.96 4.52
C LEU A 310 8.42 -12.11 4.47
N LEU A 311 8.32 -13.08 5.39
CA LEU A 311 9.25 -14.20 5.47
C LEU A 311 9.10 -15.18 4.30
N THR A 312 7.88 -15.40 3.81
CA THR A 312 7.60 -16.32 2.70
C THR A 312 7.89 -15.69 1.34
N GLU A 313 7.51 -14.43 1.11
CA GLU A 313 7.65 -13.76 -0.18
C GLU A 313 9.05 -13.12 -0.36
N HIS A 314 9.68 -12.67 0.74
CA HIS A 314 10.90 -11.87 0.70
C HIS A 314 11.94 -12.28 1.76
N GLY A 315 11.85 -13.49 2.32
CA GLY A 315 12.71 -13.95 3.42
C GLY A 315 14.21 -13.78 3.15
N GLU A 316 14.67 -14.01 1.92
CA GLU A 316 16.09 -13.87 1.54
C GLU A 316 16.65 -12.45 1.72
N GLN A 317 15.78 -11.43 1.74
CA GLN A 317 16.14 -10.03 1.96
C GLN A 317 16.11 -9.63 3.44
N VAL A 318 15.58 -10.50 4.31
CA VAL A 318 15.45 -10.27 5.75
C VAL A 318 16.71 -10.76 6.45
N SER A 319 17.29 -9.92 7.31
CA SER A 319 18.49 -10.30 8.06
C SER A 319 18.19 -11.43 9.05
N GLN A 320 19.18 -12.29 9.31
CA GLN A 320 19.04 -13.39 10.28
C GLN A 320 18.65 -12.89 11.68
N SER A 321 19.18 -11.75 12.12
CA SER A 321 18.79 -11.13 13.39
C SER A 321 17.32 -10.73 13.44
N SER A 322 16.77 -10.26 12.32
CA SER A 322 15.36 -9.89 12.21
C SER A 322 14.46 -11.13 12.18
N VAL A 323 14.85 -12.19 11.46
CA VAL A 323 14.16 -13.50 11.50
C VAL A 323 14.09 -14.02 12.93
N GLU A 324 15.18 -13.98 13.68
CA GLU A 324 15.20 -14.39 15.08
C GLU A 324 14.35 -13.48 15.98
N ALA A 325 14.31 -12.17 15.71
CA ALA A 325 13.45 -11.25 16.43
C ALA A 325 11.96 -11.58 16.22
N PHE A 326 11.56 -11.89 14.98
CA PHE A 326 10.22 -12.35 14.67
C PHE A 326 9.88 -13.67 15.35
N ARG A 327 10.80 -14.64 15.38
CA ARG A 327 10.61 -15.91 16.12
C ARG A 327 10.41 -15.68 17.62
N ARG A 328 11.24 -14.84 18.24
CA ARG A 328 11.10 -14.48 19.66
C ARG A 328 9.78 -13.76 19.94
N LEU A 329 9.34 -12.89 19.03
CA LEU A 329 8.06 -12.21 19.14
C LEU A 329 6.90 -13.22 19.09
N TRP A 330 6.92 -14.15 18.13
CA TRP A 330 5.92 -15.22 18.06
C TRP A 330 5.89 -16.07 19.36
N GLU A 331 7.05 -16.51 19.85
CA GLU A 331 7.15 -17.30 21.07
C GLU A 331 6.63 -16.53 22.30
N MET A 332 6.86 -15.22 22.35
CA MET A 332 6.28 -14.35 23.36
C MET A 332 4.75 -14.29 23.27
N ARG A 333 4.18 -14.08 22.07
CA ARG A 333 2.73 -14.04 21.85
C ARG A 333 2.06 -15.37 22.22
N ARG A 334 2.68 -16.49 21.83
CA ARG A 334 2.27 -17.83 22.24
C ARG A 334 2.26 -17.98 23.77
N SER A 335 3.30 -17.50 24.47
CA SER A 335 3.34 -17.55 25.93
C SER A 335 2.22 -16.72 26.58
N VAL A 336 1.83 -15.59 25.98
CA VAL A 336 0.67 -14.80 26.45
C VAL A 336 -0.62 -15.61 26.28
N PHE A 337 -0.87 -16.20 25.11
CA PHE A 337 -2.02 -17.06 24.87
C PHE A 337 -2.15 -18.19 25.90
N GLU A 338 -1.04 -18.90 26.16
CA GLU A 338 -1.02 -20.02 27.12
C GLU A 338 -1.31 -19.55 28.56
N LYS A 339 -0.93 -18.33 28.94
CA LYS A 339 -1.16 -17.77 30.28
C LYS A 339 -2.58 -17.24 30.49
N THR A 340 -3.23 -16.73 29.44
CA THR A 340 -4.55 -16.10 29.53
C THR A 340 -5.70 -17.05 29.20
N ALA A 341 -5.42 -18.30 28.84
CA ALA A 341 -6.38 -19.26 28.28
C ALA A 341 -7.05 -18.80 26.96
N GLY A 342 -6.61 -17.67 26.38
CA GLY A 342 -6.50 -17.47 24.95
C GLY A 342 -7.78 -17.27 24.12
N ASP A 343 -8.97 -17.14 24.70
CA ASP A 343 -10.21 -17.04 23.87
C ASP A 343 -10.20 -15.84 22.91
N ASP A 344 -9.77 -14.65 23.36
CA ASP A 344 -9.68 -13.42 22.53
C ASP A 344 -8.43 -13.34 21.64
N MET A 345 -7.60 -14.39 21.62
CA MET A 345 -6.34 -14.43 20.88
C MET A 345 -6.30 -15.56 19.83
N ARG A 346 -7.37 -16.36 19.71
CA ARG A 346 -7.41 -17.48 18.76
C ARG A 346 -7.23 -17.01 17.31
N ALA A 347 -7.90 -15.92 16.93
CA ALA A 347 -7.75 -15.33 15.60
C ALA A 347 -6.31 -14.83 15.35
N GLU A 348 -5.65 -14.28 16.36
CA GLU A 348 -4.24 -13.82 16.29
C GLU A 348 -3.30 -15.00 16.07
N VAL A 349 -3.49 -16.07 16.84
CA VAL A 349 -2.70 -17.31 16.73
C VAL A 349 -2.91 -18.01 15.39
N ALA A 350 -4.12 -17.96 14.82
CA ALA A 350 -4.43 -18.55 13.51
C ALA A 350 -3.63 -17.91 12.36
N GLN A 351 -3.15 -16.66 12.53
CA GLN A 351 -2.35 -15.95 11.53
C GLN A 351 -0.96 -16.55 11.31
N PHE A 352 -0.47 -17.40 12.22
CA PHE A 352 0.79 -18.13 12.04
C PHE A 352 0.78 -19.04 10.80
N SER A 353 -0.41 -19.40 10.29
CA SER A 353 -0.54 -20.15 9.04
C SER A 353 0.24 -19.53 7.87
N TRP A 354 0.35 -18.20 7.81
CA TRP A 354 1.13 -17.46 6.80
C TRP A 354 2.66 -17.63 6.88
N TRP A 355 3.18 -18.15 7.99
CA TRP A 355 4.62 -18.35 8.21
C TRP A 355 5.11 -19.69 7.64
N CYS A 356 4.19 -20.58 7.27
CA CYS A 356 4.50 -21.92 6.83
C CYS A 356 5.12 -21.89 5.42
N GLY A 357 6.19 -22.67 5.22
CA GLY A 357 6.92 -22.70 3.94
C GLY A 357 7.93 -21.57 3.74
N ALA A 358 8.08 -20.64 4.70
CA ALA A 358 9.15 -19.66 4.65
C ALA A 358 10.52 -20.34 4.77
N THR A 359 11.33 -20.27 3.71
CA THR A 359 12.63 -20.97 3.58
C THR A 359 13.68 -20.49 4.58
N VAL A 360 13.52 -19.29 5.13
CA VAL A 360 14.39 -18.74 6.18
C VAL A 360 14.09 -19.26 7.57
N LEU A 361 12.98 -19.99 7.75
CA LEU A 361 12.64 -20.65 9.00
C LEU A 361 13.03 -22.12 8.93
N ASP A 362 13.58 -22.65 10.03
CA ASP A 362 13.79 -24.10 10.16
C ASP A 362 12.46 -24.84 10.04
N THR A 363 12.39 -25.80 9.11
CA THR A 363 11.17 -26.59 8.86
C THR A 363 10.72 -27.35 10.11
N GLY A 364 11.67 -27.86 10.90
CA GLY A 364 11.36 -28.50 12.17
C GLY A 364 10.68 -27.55 13.16
N TRP A 365 11.13 -26.30 13.25
CA TRP A 365 10.60 -25.28 14.16
C TRP A 365 9.19 -24.86 13.75
N TRP A 366 8.96 -24.40 12.52
CA TRP A 366 7.63 -23.89 12.15
C TRP A 366 6.57 -24.99 12.16
N VAL A 367 6.92 -26.24 11.82
CA VAL A 367 6.01 -27.38 11.95
C VAL A 367 5.59 -27.61 13.40
N SER A 368 6.53 -27.52 14.35
CA SER A 368 6.21 -27.65 15.77
C SER A 368 5.37 -26.50 16.31
N GLN A 369 5.53 -25.29 15.78
CA GLN A 369 4.64 -24.16 16.10
C GLN A 369 3.24 -24.38 15.52
N LEU A 370 3.14 -24.76 14.24
CA LEU A 370 1.86 -25.03 13.58
C LEU A 370 1.08 -26.17 14.25
N GLN A 371 1.76 -27.24 14.68
CA GLN A 371 1.13 -28.31 15.48
C GLN A 371 0.50 -27.79 16.77
N TRP A 372 1.10 -26.78 17.39
CA TRP A 372 0.51 -26.12 18.56
C TRP A 372 -0.67 -25.25 18.13
N VAL A 373 -0.55 -24.47 17.05
CA VAL A 373 -1.64 -23.63 16.52
C VAL A 373 -2.89 -24.46 16.27
N VAL A 374 -2.82 -25.52 15.46
CA VAL A 374 -3.99 -26.33 15.07
C VAL A 374 -4.68 -27.07 16.23
N LYS A 375 -4.04 -27.14 17.41
CA LYS A 375 -4.64 -27.68 18.63
C LYS A 375 -5.42 -26.64 19.43
N ASN A 376 -5.15 -25.36 19.21
CA ASN A 376 -5.66 -24.25 20.01
C ASN A 376 -6.63 -23.34 19.23
N VAL A 377 -6.74 -23.52 17.91
CA VAL A 377 -7.65 -22.77 17.04
C VAL A 377 -8.58 -23.71 16.29
N ASP A 378 -9.76 -23.20 15.93
CA ASP A 378 -10.80 -23.91 15.17
C ASP A 378 -10.76 -23.60 13.66
N HIS A 379 -9.95 -22.62 13.25
CA HIS A 379 -9.73 -22.21 11.87
C HIS A 379 -8.28 -21.74 11.67
N LEU A 380 -7.81 -21.82 10.42
CA LEU A 380 -6.57 -21.19 9.97
C LEU A 380 -6.93 -20.08 8.98
N ASP A 381 -6.22 -18.95 9.04
CA ASP A 381 -6.42 -17.84 8.11
C ASP A 381 -6.00 -18.22 6.68
N ALA A 382 -4.88 -18.96 6.56
CA ALA A 382 -4.31 -19.40 5.29
C ALA A 382 -4.04 -20.91 5.25
N SER A 383 -5.11 -21.72 5.30
CA SER A 383 -5.03 -23.19 5.13
C SER A 383 -4.31 -23.60 3.84
N PHE A 384 -4.52 -22.87 2.74
CA PHE A 384 -3.89 -23.12 1.45
C PHE A 384 -2.34 -22.98 1.51
N VAL A 385 -1.82 -21.93 2.16
CA VAL A 385 -0.36 -21.76 2.39
C VAL A 385 0.20 -22.93 3.17
N VAL A 386 -0.51 -23.37 4.21
CA VAL A 386 -0.11 -24.51 5.02
C VAL A 386 -0.08 -25.80 4.20
N LEU A 387 -1.10 -26.04 3.38
CA LEU A 387 -1.18 -27.22 2.52
C LEU A 387 -0.02 -27.24 1.51
N GLU A 388 0.25 -26.13 0.83
CA GLU A 388 1.37 -26.02 -0.11
C GLU A 388 2.73 -26.34 0.55
N ALA A 389 2.93 -25.96 1.82
CA ALA A 389 4.15 -26.23 2.57
C ALA A 389 4.22 -27.63 3.21
N LEU A 390 3.09 -28.34 3.29
CA LEU A 390 2.98 -29.57 4.08
C LEU A 390 3.78 -30.77 3.53
N PRO A 391 3.97 -30.95 2.21
CA PRO A 391 4.85 -31.99 1.68
C PRO A 391 6.30 -31.86 2.15
N GLU A 392 6.81 -30.62 2.25
CA GLU A 392 8.15 -30.38 2.80
C GLU A 392 8.19 -30.77 4.29
N ALA A 393 7.19 -30.34 5.07
CA ALA A 393 7.05 -30.73 6.46
C ALA A 393 7.01 -32.26 6.64
N ALA A 394 6.32 -32.97 5.75
CA ALA A 394 6.21 -34.43 5.81
C ALA A 394 7.56 -35.11 5.63
N ARG A 395 8.48 -34.56 4.81
CA ARG A 395 9.83 -35.11 4.64
C ARG A 395 10.70 -34.95 5.89
N VAL A 396 10.46 -33.91 6.69
CA VAL A 396 11.25 -33.59 7.89
C VAL A 396 10.65 -34.18 9.17
N LYS A 397 9.33 -34.04 9.35
CA LYS A 397 8.57 -34.55 10.50
C LYS A 397 7.26 -35.23 10.03
N PRO A 398 7.32 -36.47 9.49
CA PRO A 398 6.17 -37.15 8.89
C PRO A 398 4.95 -37.25 9.82
N LEU A 399 5.15 -37.65 11.08
CA LEU A 399 4.06 -37.74 12.06
C LEU A 399 3.39 -36.38 12.30
N ALA A 400 4.18 -35.32 12.37
CA ALA A 400 3.65 -33.99 12.63
C ALA A 400 2.80 -33.48 11.46
N ALA A 401 3.26 -33.69 10.23
CA ALA A 401 2.54 -33.31 9.03
C ALA A 401 1.18 -34.01 8.93
N VAL A 402 1.10 -35.30 9.23
CA VAL A 402 -0.18 -36.04 9.22
C VAL A 402 -1.14 -35.53 10.31
N LEU A 403 -0.64 -35.25 11.51
CA LEU A 403 -1.48 -34.72 12.58
C LEU A 403 -2.02 -33.31 12.26
N ILE A 404 -1.21 -32.47 11.59
CA ILE A 404 -1.66 -31.17 11.08
C ILE A 404 -2.73 -31.36 10.01
N LEU A 405 -2.51 -32.28 9.07
CA LEU A 405 -3.47 -32.59 8.01
C LEU A 405 -4.80 -33.10 8.56
N ASP A 406 -4.77 -34.00 9.55
CA ASP A 406 -5.96 -34.48 10.25
C ASP A 406 -6.71 -33.33 10.92
N ALA A 407 -5.99 -32.44 11.62
CA ALA A 407 -6.59 -31.28 12.26
C ALA A 407 -7.28 -30.35 11.24
N ILE A 408 -6.60 -30.01 10.13
CA ILE A 408 -7.17 -29.20 9.04
C ILE A 408 -8.42 -29.87 8.47
N SER A 409 -8.40 -31.19 8.25
CA SER A 409 -9.55 -31.93 7.70
C SER A 409 -10.80 -31.90 8.61
N ARG A 410 -10.64 -31.52 9.88
CA ARG A 410 -11.72 -31.43 10.87
C ARG A 410 -12.19 -29.98 11.11
N MET A 411 -11.47 -28.99 10.60
CA MET A 411 -11.84 -27.58 10.73
C MET A 411 -13.06 -27.26 9.86
N ARG A 412 -14.11 -26.73 10.46
CA ARG A 412 -15.39 -26.44 9.75
C ARG A 412 -15.29 -25.23 8.82
N ALA A 413 -14.36 -24.33 9.08
CA ALA A 413 -14.23 -23.07 8.36
C ALA A 413 -13.77 -23.25 6.90
N ASP A 414 -13.15 -24.38 6.56
CA ASP A 414 -12.65 -24.66 5.20
C ASP A 414 -12.95 -26.10 4.76
N PRO A 415 -14.19 -26.40 4.34
CA PRO A 415 -14.57 -27.74 3.90
C PRO A 415 -13.86 -28.16 2.60
N TRP A 416 -13.27 -27.22 1.86
CA TRP A 416 -12.59 -27.46 0.59
C TRP A 416 -11.08 -27.65 0.73
N ALA A 417 -10.50 -27.49 1.92
CA ALA A 417 -9.08 -27.67 2.17
C ALA A 417 -8.55 -28.99 1.58
N ILE A 418 -9.19 -30.11 1.91
CA ILE A 418 -8.78 -31.45 1.45
C ILE A 418 -9.20 -31.70 -0.01
N PRO A 419 -10.48 -31.53 -0.42
CA PRO A 419 -10.90 -31.82 -1.79
C PRO A 419 -10.28 -30.88 -2.84
N GLY A 420 -9.88 -29.67 -2.45
CA GLY A 420 -9.24 -28.69 -3.32
C GLY A 420 -7.75 -28.94 -3.55
N HIS A 421 -7.10 -29.77 -2.73
CA HIS A 421 -5.65 -30.05 -2.79
C HIS A 421 -5.33 -31.56 -2.76
N PRO A 422 -5.99 -32.41 -3.57
CA PRO A 422 -5.86 -33.86 -3.44
C PRO A 422 -4.44 -34.36 -3.70
N GLN A 423 -3.68 -33.72 -4.60
CA GLN A 423 -2.29 -34.09 -4.89
C GLN A 423 -1.37 -33.86 -3.69
N VAL A 424 -1.56 -32.74 -2.98
CA VAL A 424 -0.79 -32.39 -1.79
C VAL A 424 -1.09 -33.38 -0.66
N VAL A 425 -2.37 -33.65 -0.44
CA VAL A 425 -2.85 -34.60 0.59
C VAL A 425 -2.27 -35.99 0.33
N GLU A 426 -2.33 -36.45 -0.92
CA GLU A 426 -1.77 -37.73 -1.34
C GLU A 426 -0.25 -37.82 -1.08
N GLU A 427 0.50 -36.77 -1.42
CA GLU A 427 1.94 -36.73 -1.22
C GLU A 427 2.30 -36.85 0.26
N VAL A 428 1.65 -36.07 1.14
CA VAL A 428 1.87 -36.12 2.58
C VAL A 428 1.56 -37.50 3.15
N LEU A 429 0.43 -38.10 2.76
CA LEU A 429 0.04 -39.44 3.20
C LEU A 429 1.01 -40.51 2.71
N THR A 430 1.47 -40.42 1.46
CA THR A 430 2.46 -41.34 0.88
C THR A 430 3.78 -41.30 1.65
N ILE A 431 4.29 -40.10 1.93
CA ILE A 431 5.52 -39.91 2.71
C ILE A 431 5.38 -40.52 4.10
N ALA A 432 4.24 -40.29 4.77
CA ALA A 432 4.02 -40.78 6.12
C ALA A 432 3.80 -42.31 6.19
N VAL A 433 3.09 -42.90 5.23
CA VAL A 433 2.96 -44.37 5.11
C VAL A 433 4.34 -45.00 4.90
N ALA A 434 5.15 -44.45 4.00
CA ALA A 434 6.51 -44.93 3.73
C ALA A 434 7.45 -44.78 4.94
N ALA A 435 7.29 -43.72 5.74
CA ALA A 435 8.06 -43.51 6.97
C ALA A 435 7.77 -44.58 8.05
N GLY A 436 6.59 -45.23 7.99
CA GLY A 436 6.19 -46.27 8.95
C GLY A 436 6.04 -45.75 10.38
N GLY A 437 6.14 -46.66 11.36
CA GLY A 437 6.04 -46.31 12.77
C GLY A 437 4.72 -45.61 13.13
N ASP A 438 4.79 -44.56 13.95
CA ASP A 438 3.61 -43.80 14.38
C ASP A 438 3.02 -42.98 13.24
N ALA A 439 3.87 -42.43 12.36
CA ALA A 439 3.45 -41.63 11.22
C ALA A 439 2.60 -42.46 10.23
N GLY A 440 3.05 -43.66 9.91
CA GLY A 440 2.31 -44.57 9.02
C GLY A 440 0.98 -45.02 9.62
N ARG A 441 0.93 -45.27 10.94
CA ARG A 441 -0.32 -45.62 11.62
C ARG A 441 -1.34 -44.48 11.60
N GLU A 442 -0.90 -43.26 11.87
CA GLU A 442 -1.79 -42.08 11.80
C GLU A 442 -2.23 -41.78 10.36
N ALA A 443 -1.36 -41.99 9.37
CA ALA A 443 -1.71 -41.81 7.96
C ALA A 443 -2.79 -42.80 7.52
N VAL A 444 -2.65 -44.08 7.86
CA VAL A 444 -3.66 -45.12 7.58
C VAL A 444 -4.98 -44.80 8.29
N ARG A 445 -4.93 -44.35 9.55
CA ARG A 445 -6.13 -43.90 10.28
C ARG A 445 -6.82 -42.75 9.56
N LEU A 446 -6.06 -41.74 9.13
CA LEU A 446 -6.58 -40.58 8.43
C LEU A 446 -7.18 -40.95 7.07
N ILE A 447 -6.55 -41.84 6.30
CA ILE A 447 -7.11 -42.35 5.03
C ILE A 447 -8.49 -42.97 5.24
N HIS A 448 -8.63 -43.85 6.24
CA HIS A 448 -9.93 -44.45 6.55
C HIS A 448 -10.96 -43.42 7.02
N ASP A 449 -10.55 -42.46 7.84
CA ASP A 449 -11.43 -41.41 8.37
C ASP A 449 -11.93 -40.45 7.27
N LEU A 450 -11.06 -40.06 6.33
CA LEU A 450 -11.43 -39.23 5.17
C LEU A 450 -12.42 -39.95 4.24
N GLY A 451 -12.18 -41.24 3.98
CA GLY A 451 -13.10 -42.07 3.18
C GLY A 451 -14.45 -42.26 3.89
N ALA A 452 -14.45 -42.54 5.19
CA ALA A 452 -15.66 -42.74 5.98
C ALA A 452 -16.53 -41.47 6.10
N ARG A 453 -15.90 -40.29 6.07
CA ARG A 453 -16.59 -38.98 6.04
C ARG A 453 -16.96 -38.51 4.63
N GLU A 454 -16.70 -39.30 3.60
CA GLU A 454 -16.92 -38.96 2.19
C GLU A 454 -16.22 -37.65 1.78
N VAL A 455 -15.08 -37.32 2.41
CA VAL A 455 -14.31 -36.11 2.11
C VAL A 455 -13.43 -36.32 0.87
N ALA A 456 -12.70 -37.45 0.84
CA ALA A 456 -11.83 -37.84 -0.27
C ALA A 456 -11.41 -39.32 -0.13
N ASP A 457 -11.12 -40.00 -1.25
CA ASP A 457 -10.68 -41.39 -1.28
C ASP A 457 -9.18 -41.50 -1.60
N PHE A 458 -8.41 -41.98 -0.63
CA PHE A 458 -6.97 -42.25 -0.74
C PHE A 458 -6.65 -43.74 -0.45
N SER A 459 -7.64 -44.63 -0.56
CA SER A 459 -7.51 -46.06 -0.24
C SER A 459 -6.39 -46.78 -0.98
N ARG A 460 -6.01 -46.31 -2.17
CA ARG A 460 -4.87 -46.84 -2.95
C ARG A 460 -3.49 -46.67 -2.30
N LEU A 461 -3.38 -45.85 -1.25
CA LEU A 461 -2.15 -45.64 -0.49
C LEU A 461 -2.00 -46.62 0.68
N LEU A 462 -3.02 -47.45 0.94
CA LEU A 462 -2.97 -48.43 2.02
C LEU A 462 -2.02 -49.59 1.65
N PRO A 463 -1.23 -50.08 2.60
CA PRO A 463 -0.26 -51.16 2.39
C PRO A 463 -0.89 -52.53 2.16
#